data_AF-A0A920QKK4-F1
#
_entry.id   AF-A0A920QKK4-F1
#
_cell.length_a   1.000
_cell.length_b   1.000
_cell.length_c   1.000
_cell.angle_alpha   90.00
_cell.angle_beta   90.00
_cell.angle_gamma   90.00
#
_symmetry.space_group_name_H-M   'P 1'
#
loop_
_entity.id
_entity.type
_entity.pdbx_description
1 polymer ?
#
loop_
_entity_poly.entity_id
_entity_poly.type
_entity_poly.pdbx_seq_one_letter_code
_entity_poly.pdbx_strand_id
1 'polypeptide(L)' 'MGWGAGARPEVGEGAAEESISEISEAVEGANMVFIAAGMGGGTGTGATPTIARYWLWKSKILTVWNCNNSFLL' A
#
# COMPACT_ATOMS: atom_id res chain seq x y z
N MET A 1 -4.83 -17.92 -2.61
CA MET A 1 -4.76 -17.44 -1.22
C MET A 1 -5.21 -15.99 -1.22
N GLY A 2 -6.10 -15.57 -0.32
CA GLY A 2 -6.73 -14.24 -0.40
C GLY A 2 -7.55 -13.87 0.84
N TRP A 3 -7.16 -14.36 2.02
CA TRP A 3 -7.92 -14.20 3.27
C TRP A 3 -7.66 -12.86 3.99
N GLY A 4 -6.93 -11.94 3.34
CA GLY A 4 -6.46 -10.70 3.97
C GLY A 4 -5.42 -10.95 5.06
N ALA A 5 -4.74 -9.89 5.50
CA ALA A 5 -3.68 -10.00 6.50
C ALA A 5 -4.20 -10.18 7.95
N GLY A 6 -5.51 -10.34 8.17
CA GLY A 6 -6.07 -10.64 9.50
C GLY A 6 -5.69 -9.65 10.60
N ALA A 7 -5.67 -8.34 10.29
CA ALA A 7 -5.21 -7.28 11.19
C ALA A 7 -3.71 -7.32 11.59
N ARG A 8 -2.89 -8.12 10.90
CA ARG A 8 -1.44 -8.25 11.12
C ARG A 8 -0.65 -7.46 10.06
N PRO A 9 -0.05 -6.31 10.41
CA PRO A 9 0.70 -5.49 9.45
C PRO A 9 1.86 -6.23 8.78
N GLU A 10 2.55 -7.10 9.51
CA GLU A 10 3.70 -7.85 9.00
C GLU A 10 3.35 -8.79 7.83
N VAL A 11 2.10 -9.30 7.81
CA VAL A 11 1.61 -10.12 6.70
C VAL A 11 1.29 -9.24 5.48
N GLY A 12 0.80 -8.02 5.71
CA GLY A 12 0.58 -7.03 4.64
C GLY A 12 1.88 -6.53 4.02
N GLU A 13 2.92 -6.34 4.85
CA GLU A 13 4.26 -5.96 4.42
C GLU A 13 4.88 -7.05 3.54
N GLY A 14 4.93 -8.31 4.02
CA GLY A 14 5.49 -9.41 3.23
C GLY A 14 4.76 -9.63 1.91
N ALA A 15 3.43 -9.53 1.91
CA ALA A 15 2.65 -9.61 0.67
C ALA A 15 2.97 -8.47 -0.32
N ALA A 16 3.26 -7.27 0.18
CA ALA A 16 3.65 -6.14 -0.67
C ALA A 16 5.07 -6.28 -1.22
N GLU A 17 6.00 -6.87 -0.45
CA GLU A 17 7.34 -7.18 -0.94
C GLU A 17 7.31 -8.24 -2.04
N GLU A 18 6.50 -9.29 -1.88
CA GLU A 18 6.33 -10.34 -2.89
C GLU A 18 5.76 -9.78 -4.20
N SER A 19 4.79 -8.86 -4.11
CA SER A 19 4.14 -8.26 -5.28
C SER A 19 4.85 -7.01 -5.82
N ILE A 20 6.05 -6.66 -5.35
CA ILE A 20 6.67 -5.38 -5.71
C ILE A 20 7.03 -5.28 -7.19
N SER A 21 7.39 -6.39 -7.85
CA SER A 21 7.72 -6.36 -9.29
C SER A 21 6.46 -6.13 -10.13
N GLU A 22 5.36 -6.81 -9.79
CA GLU A 22 4.06 -6.64 -10.46
C GLU A 22 3.53 -5.22 -10.29
N ILE A 23 3.60 -4.67 -9.07
CA ILE A 23 3.24 -3.27 -8.82
C ILE A 23 4.13 -2.34 -9.64
N SER A 24 5.41 -2.69 -9.79
CA SER A 24 6.36 -1.84 -10.49
C SER A 24 6.12 -1.76 -11.99
N GLU A 25 5.77 -2.89 -12.60
CA GLU A 25 5.33 -2.95 -14.00
C GLU A 25 4.01 -2.22 -14.19
N ALA A 26 3.07 -2.37 -13.25
CA ALA A 26 1.75 -1.74 -13.33
C ALA A 26 1.78 -0.20 -13.27
N VAL A 27 2.78 0.38 -12.60
CA VAL A 27 2.92 1.84 -12.45
C VAL A 27 4.09 2.42 -13.25
N GLU A 28 4.73 1.62 -14.11
CA GLU A 28 5.78 2.08 -14.99
C GLU A 28 5.26 3.19 -15.92
N GLY A 29 5.99 4.32 -15.98
CA GLY A 29 5.60 5.49 -16.76
C GLY A 29 4.61 6.45 -16.07
N ALA A 30 4.12 6.12 -14.87
CA ALA A 30 3.29 7.05 -14.11
C ALA A 30 4.11 8.22 -13.54
N ASN A 31 3.67 9.46 -13.79
CA ASN A 31 4.28 10.66 -13.19
C ASN A 31 3.90 10.83 -11.72
N MET A 32 2.75 10.30 -11.32
CA MET A 32 2.22 10.33 -9.97
C MET A 32 1.45 9.05 -9.68
N VAL A 33 1.67 8.48 -8.51
CA VAL A 33 0.97 7.28 -8.03
C VAL A 33 0.23 7.65 -6.75
N PHE A 34 -1.05 7.28 -6.69
CA PHE A 34 -1.88 7.42 -5.50
C PHE A 34 -2.07 6.05 -4.84
N ILE A 35 -1.74 5.96 -3.55
CA ILE A 35 -1.96 4.75 -2.76
C ILE A 35 -3.13 5.02 -1.82
N ALA A 36 -4.26 4.36 -2.08
CA ALA A 36 -5.44 4.39 -1.24
C ALA A 36 -5.55 3.09 -0.44
N ALA A 37 -5.46 3.18 0.89
CA ALA A 37 -5.51 2.01 1.75
C ALA A 37 -6.09 2.34 3.13
N GLY A 38 -6.94 1.47 3.66
CA GLY A 38 -7.42 1.59 5.03
C GLY A 38 -6.29 1.38 6.04
N MET A 39 -6.00 2.41 6.83
CA MET A 39 -5.10 2.31 7.99
C MET A 39 -5.87 1.68 9.16
N GLY A 40 -5.21 0.85 9.95
CA GLY A 40 -5.82 0.14 11.09
C GLY A 40 -6.12 -1.34 10.84
N GLY A 41 -6.12 -1.78 9.57
CA GLY A 41 -6.11 -3.21 9.21
C GLY A 41 -4.68 -3.78 9.11
N GLY A 42 -4.53 -5.04 8.70
CA GLY A 42 -3.21 -5.65 8.49
C GLY A 42 -2.64 -5.31 7.11
N THR A 43 -3.45 -5.46 6.05
CA THR A 43 -2.94 -5.34 4.67
C THR A 43 -2.62 -3.91 4.33
N GLY A 44 -3.55 -2.97 4.53
CA GLY A 44 -3.32 -1.55 4.22
C GLY A 44 -2.20 -0.93 5.06
N THR A 45 -2.15 -1.22 6.36
CA THR A 45 -1.14 -0.67 7.27
C THR A 45 0.27 -1.17 6.96
N GLY A 46 0.43 -2.46 6.60
CA GLY A 46 1.73 -3.04 6.26
C GLY A 46 2.17 -2.77 4.83
N ALA A 47 1.27 -2.91 3.85
CA ALA A 47 1.62 -2.82 2.43
C ALA A 47 1.94 -1.38 1.99
N THR A 48 1.15 -0.41 2.45
CA THR A 48 1.28 1.00 2.04
C THR A 48 2.66 1.60 2.29
N PRO A 49 3.25 1.52 3.51
CA PRO A 49 4.59 2.07 3.75
C PRO A 49 5.68 1.34 2.95
N THR A 50 5.53 0.04 2.72
CA THR A 50 6.46 -0.77 1.93
C THR A 50 6.46 -0.30 0.48
N ILE A 51 5.29 -0.28 -0.17
CA ILE A 51 5.14 0.17 -1.56
C ILE A 51 5.62 1.62 -1.72
N ALA A 52 5.24 2.50 -0.79
CA ALA A 52 5.68 3.89 -0.81
C ALA A 52 7.22 3.98 -0.74
N ARG A 53 7.87 3.21 0.14
CA ARG A 53 9.34 3.22 0.27
C ARG A 53 10.06 2.82 -1.01
N TYR A 54 9.57 1.80 -1.71
CA TYR A 54 10.17 1.35 -2.97
C TYR A 54 10.03 2.38 -4.09
N TRP A 55 8.93 3.13 -4.11
CA TRP A 55 8.60 4.03 -5.21
C TRP A 55 8.99 5.50 -4.95
N LEU A 56 9.22 5.90 -3.68
CA LEU A 56 9.62 7.26 -3.27
C LEU A 56 10.91 7.72 -3.95
N TRP A 57 11.78 6.78 -4.32
CA TRP A 57 13.06 7.06 -4.99
C TRP A 57 12.94 7.19 -6.51
N LYS A 58 11.85 6.70 -7.12
CA LYS A 58 11.69 6.65 -8.58
C LYS A 58 10.70 7.66 -9.14
N SER A 59 9.64 7.99 -8.40
CA SER A 59 8.57 8.87 -8.87
C SER A 59 8.00 9.73 -7.74
N LYS A 60 7.27 10.79 -8.10
CA LYS A 60 6.51 11.61 -7.14
C LYS A 60 5.27 10.83 -6.68
N ILE A 61 5.38 10.04 -5.62
CA ILE A 61 4.21 9.42 -4.99
C ILE A 61 3.48 10.46 -4.15
N LEU A 62 2.15 10.49 -4.28
CA LEU A 62 1.27 11.15 -3.33
C LEU A 62 0.44 10.09 -2.62
N THR A 63 0.84 9.72 -1.40
CA THR A 63 0.09 8.76 -0.59
C THR A 63 -1.08 9.46 0.08
N VAL A 64 -2.31 9.16 -0.35
CA VAL A 64 -3.53 9.66 0.29
C VAL A 64 -4.58 8.55 0.27
N TRP A 65 -4.95 8.05 1.44
CA TRP A 65 -6.31 8.17 1.99
C TRP A 65 -6.55 7.21 3.17
N ASN A 66 -7.06 7.78 4.27
CA ASN A 66 -7.56 7.15 5.48
C ASN A 66 -8.98 6.57 5.30
N CYS A 67 -9.11 5.24 5.20
CA CYS A 67 -10.40 4.58 5.47
C CYS A 67 -10.52 4.22 6.95
N ASN A 68 -10.66 5.22 7.83
CA ASN A 68 -11.27 5.00 9.13
C ASN A 68 -12.79 5.06 8.92
N ASN A 69 -13.47 3.95 9.17
CA ASN A 69 -14.78 4.06 9.80
C ASN A 69 -14.60 3.55 11.23
N SER A 70 -14.14 4.41 12.11
CA SER A 70 -15.08 5.16 12.92
C SER A 70 -14.79 6.65 12.92
N PHE A 71 -15.79 7.41 12.47
CA PHE A 71 -15.96 8.86 12.67
C PHE A 71 -15.34 9.81 11.61
N LEU A 72 -16.27 10.34 10.81
CA LEU A 72 -16.33 11.66 10.15
C LEU A 72 -15.89 11.81 8.68
N LEU A 73 -16.92 12.19 7.90
CA LEU A 73 -16.93 13.20 6.84
C LEU A 73 -15.98 14.38 7.13
#